data_AF-A0A0D2JSP2-F1
#
_entry.id   AF-A0A0D2JSP2-F1
#
_cell.length_a   1.000
_cell.length_b   1.000
_cell.length_c   1.000
_cell.angle_alpha   90.00
_cell.angle_beta   90.00
_cell.angle_gamma   90.00
#
_symmetry.space_group_name_H-M   'P 1'
#
loop_
_entity.id
_entity.type
_entity.pdbx_description
1 polymer ?
#
loop_
_entity_poly.entity_id
_entity_poly.type
_entity_poly.pdbx_seq_one_letter_code
_entity_poly.pdbx_strand_id
1 'polypeptide(L)' 'MALDLFSRMVIGWAMDKRMNAVLVCDALQMALWRRCMPNSVKLHSDRGSQYCSKKYQALIKSIN' A
#
# COMPACT_ATOMS: atom_id res chain seq x y z
N MET A 1 -2.64 -3.18 6.17
CA MET A 1 -3.89 -3.47 5.45
C MET A 1 -4.20 -2.32 4.51
N ALA A 2 -4.80 -2.59 3.35
CA ALA A 2 -5.24 -1.61 2.37
C ALA A 2 -6.74 -1.82 2.08
N LEU A 3 -7.51 -0.73 2.17
CA LEU A 3 -8.95 -0.72 1.97
C LEU A 3 -9.27 0.04 0.68
N ASP A 4 -10.14 -0.53 -0.14
CA ASP A 4 -10.74 0.22 -1.24
C ASP A 4 -11.87 1.12 -0.70
N LEU A 5 -11.77 2.42 -0.93
CA LEU A 5 -12.71 3.37 -0.35
C LEU A 5 -14.13 3.26 -0.94
N PHE A 6 -14.22 2.92 -2.23
CA PHE A 6 -15.51 2.78 -2.92
C PHE A 6 -16.27 1.53 -2.47
N SER A 7 -15.66 0.35 -2.61
CA SER A 7 -16.33 -0.92 -2.28
C SER A 7 -16.26 -1.32 -0.80
N ARG A 8 -15.44 -0.63 0.00
CA ARG A 8 -15.11 -1.00 1.40
C ARG A 8 -14.46 -2.39 1.53
N MET A 9 -13.96 -2.94 0.44
CA MET A 9 -13.28 -4.23 0.46
C MET A 9 -11.84 -4.06 0.95
N VAL A 10 -11.40 -5.01 1.78
CA VAL A 10 -9.98 -5.17 2.08
C VAL A 10 -9.31 -5.77 0.86
N ILE A 11 -8.49 -4.97 0.18
CA ILE A 11 -7.84 -5.36 -1.08
C ILE A 11 -6.35 -5.66 -0.92
N GLY A 12 -5.74 -5.43 0.24
CA GLY A 12 -4.34 -5.77 0.48
C GLY A 12 -3.99 -5.97 1.95
N TRP A 13 -3.12 -6.92 2.24
CA TRP A 13 -2.59 -7.16 3.58
C TRP A 13 -1.25 -7.89 3.50
N ALA A 14 -0.46 -7.74 4.57
CA ALA A 14 0.76 -8.50 4.81
C ALA A 14 0.93 -8.59 6.32
N MET A 15 1.52 -9.67 6.81
CA MET A 15 1.74 -9.91 8.23
C MET A 15 3.13 -10.47 8.46
N ASP A 16 3.79 -10.02 9.52
CA ASP A 16 5.08 -10.52 10.00
C ASP A 16 5.14 -10.29 11.52
N LYS A 17 6.07 -10.96 12.20
CA LYS A 17 6.28 -10.88 13.66
C LYS A 17 6.70 -9.48 14.11
N ARG A 18 7.22 -8.65 13.19
CA ARG A 18 7.67 -7.28 13.47
C ARG A 18 7.12 -6.32 12.42
N MET A 19 6.70 -5.15 12.86
CA MET A 19 6.27 -4.08 11.96
C MET A 19 7.47 -3.55 11.17
N ASN A 20 7.43 -3.64 9.84
CA ASN A 20 8.49 -3.16 8.97
C ASN A 20 7.92 -2.49 7.70
N ALA A 21 8.75 -1.73 6.99
CA ALA A 21 8.36 -1.03 5.77
C ALA A 21 8.04 -1.97 4.59
N VAL A 22 8.50 -3.23 4.64
CA VAL A 22 8.23 -4.22 3.59
C VAL A 22 6.75 -4.62 3.62
N LEU A 23 6.19 -4.83 4.81
CA LEU A 23 4.77 -5.15 4.98
C LEU A 23 3.83 -4.14 4.32
N VAL A 24 4.10 -2.84 4.47
CA VAL A 24 3.26 -1.81 3.86
C VAL A 24 3.41 -1.78 2.34
N CYS A 25 4.60 -2.09 1.81
CA CYS A 25 4.83 -2.22 0.37
C CYS A 25 4.10 -3.44 -0.19
N ASP A 26 4.19 -4.59 0.47
CA ASP A 26 3.59 -5.85 0.02
C ASP A 26 2.05 -5.75 0.03
N ALA A 27 1.49 -5.17 1.09
CA ALA A 27 0.05 -4.93 1.18
C ALA A 27 -0.44 -3.98 0.07
N LEU A 28 0.34 -2.94 -0.27
CA LEU A 28 0.01 -2.02 -1.35
C LEU A 28 0.12 -2.70 -2.72
N GLN A 29 1.16 -3.49 -2.95
CA GLN A 29 1.37 -4.19 -4.21
C GLN A 29 0.26 -5.21 -4.47
N MET A 30 -0.17 -5.94 -3.43
CA MET A 30 -1.35 -6.81 -3.49
C MET A 30 -2.62 -6.04 -3.86
N ALA A 31 -2.84 -4.86 -3.25
CA ALA A 31 -4.00 -4.02 -3.54
C ALA A 31 -4.04 -3.55 -4.99
N LEU A 32 -2.90 -3.12 -5.53
CA LEU A 32 -2.78 -2.68 -6.92
C LEU A 32 -3.03 -3.82 -7.90
N TRP A 33 -2.44 -5.00 -7.64
CA TRP A 33 -2.66 -6.19 -8.48
C TRP A 33 -4.13 -6.61 -8.52
N ARG A 34 -4.83 -6.59 -7.38
CA ARG A 34 -6.27 -6.91 -7.32
C ARG A 34 -7.15 -5.93 -8.08
N ARG A 35 -6.65 -4.74 -8.40
CA ARG A 35 -7.33 -3.73 -9.21
C ARG A 35 -6.76 -3.61 -10.62
N CYS A 36 -5.98 -4.59 -11.07
CA CYS A 36 -5.36 -4.63 -12.40
C CYS A 36 -4.43 -3.43 -12.68
N MET A 37 -3.63 -3.01 -11.69
CA MET A 37 -2.67 -1.90 -11.79
C MET A 37 -3.33 -0.61 -12.33
N PRO A 38 -4.28 -0.02 -11.59
CA PRO A 38 -4.93 1.20 -12.02
C PRO A 38 -3.92 2.36 -12.08
N ASN A 39 -4.12 3.25 -13.05
CA ASN A 39 -3.35 4.50 -13.14
C ASN A 39 -3.95 5.56 -12.21
N SER A 40 -3.12 6.49 -11.74
CA SER A 40 -3.55 7.66 -10.96
C SER A 40 -4.23 7.32 -9.62
N VAL A 41 -3.55 6.52 -8.79
CA VAL A 41 -4.09 6.04 -7.51
C VAL A 41 -3.91 7.06 -6.40
N LYS A 42 -5.02 7.55 -5.83
CA LYS A 42 -4.98 8.35 -4.60
C LYS A 42 -4.87 7.43 -3.39
N LEU A 43 -3.71 7.47 -2.75
CA LEU A 43 -3.43 6.71 -1.54
C LEU A 43 -3.52 7.59 -0.30
N HIS A 44 -4.15 7.07 0.75
CA HIS A 44 -4.15 7.65 2.08
C HIS A 44 -3.47 6.69 3.06
N SER A 45 -2.40 7.14 3.70
CA SER A 45 -1.74 6.46 4.81
C SER A 45 -1.57 7.42 5.99
N ASP A 46 -1.38 6.87 7.18
CA ASP A 46 -0.85 7.66 8.28
C ASP A 46 0.63 8.06 8.03
N ARG A 47 1.19 8.85 8.95
CA ARG A 47 2.58 9.34 8.90
C ARG A 47 3.56 8.47 9.69
N GLY A 48 3.26 7.18 9.88
CA GLY A 48 4.15 6.23 10.53
C GLY A 48 5.48 6.07 9.79
N SER A 49 6.53 5.68 10.52
CA SER A 49 7.90 5.55 9.98
C SER A 49 7.99 4.55 8.80
N GLN A 50 7.10 3.57 8.75
CA GLN A 50 7.00 2.59 7.66
C GLN A 50 6.58 3.26 6.34
N TYR A 51 5.64 4.21 6.42
CA TYR A 51 5.13 4.99 5.29
C TYR A 51 6.06 6.14 4.90
N CYS A 52 6.93 6.59 5.82
CA CYS A 52 8.00 7.53 5.53
C CYS A 52 9.26 6.87 4.94
N SER A 53 9.27 5.55 4.77
CA SER A 53 10.46 4.82 4.27
C SER A 53 10.75 5.10 2.80
N LYS A 54 12.03 5.08 2.42
CA LYS A 54 12.47 5.28 1.02
C LYS A 54 11.82 4.27 0.06
N LYS A 55 11.70 3.02 0.48
CA LYS A 55 11.11 1.94 -0.34
C LYS A 55 9.63 2.22 -0.63
N TYR A 56 8.88 2.63 0.38
CA TYR A 56 7.47 2.96 0.21
C TYR A 56 7.26 4.20 -0.65
N GLN A 57 8.07 5.25 -0.43
CA GLN A 57 8.01 6.47 -1.23
C GLN A 57 8.35 6.22 -2.70
N ALA A 58 9.31 5.34 -2.99
CA ALA A 58 9.62 4.93 -4.37
C ALA A 58 8.43 4.19 -5.03
N LEU A 59 7.75 3.31 -4.29
CA LEU A 59 6.56 2.61 -4.77
C LEU A 59 5.39 3.57 -5.05
N ILE A 60 5.16 4.57 -4.19
CA ILE A 60 4.11 5.58 -4.44
C ILE A 60 4.41 6.37 -5.72
N LYS A 61 5.67 6.72 -5.96
CA LYS A 61 6.07 7.46 -7.16
C LYS A 61 5.88 6.66 -8.45
N SER A 62 5.85 5.32 -8.39
CA SER A 62 5.66 4.50 -9.60
C SER A 62 4.19 4.28 -9.97
N ILE A 63 3.24 4.66 -9.10
CA ILE A 63 1.79 4.43 -9.31
C ILE A 63 1.00 5.73 -9.51
N ASN A 64 1.67 6.86 -9.39
CA ASN A 64 1.16 8.20 -9.67
C ASN A 64 1.76 8.71 -10.96
#